data_AF-A0A562NLN4-F1
#
_entry.id   AF-A0A562NLN4-F1
#
_cell.length_a   1.000
_cell.length_b   1.000
_cell.length_c   1.000
_cell.angle_alpha   90.00
_cell.angle_beta   90.00
_cell.angle_gamma   90.00
#
_symmetry.space_group_name_H-M   'P 1'
#
loop_
_entity.id
_entity.type
_entity.pdbx_description
1 polymer ?
#
loop_
_entity_poly.entity_id
_entity_poly.type
_entity_poly.pdbx_seq_one_letter_code
_entity_poly.pdbx_strand_id
1 'polypeptide(L)'
;MHWRWLGEQAFGSPHQQFVFGECIRRIEEAQARCERLDLMLQEVMEGWSLAPLVKALQALRGVGLVIAATLVTEIGDLARFQTPKHLMGWLGLAPTEASSGSRTRRGAITKTGNGEARAMLVEAAWSYRLPAREERRYRMRVEGLPEESRSIGWKAQARLC
;
A
#
# COMPACT_ATOMS: atom_id res chain seq x y z
N MET A 1 14.16 19.21 -5.15
CA MET A 1 15.29 19.60 -4.27
C MET A 1 16.50 18.69 -4.45
N HIS A 2 16.35 17.35 -4.54
CA HIS A 2 17.49 16.44 -4.76
C HIS A 2 18.01 16.37 -6.21
N TRP A 3 17.14 16.50 -7.23
CA TRP A 3 17.55 16.47 -8.64
C TRP A 3 18.56 17.55 -9.03
N ARG A 4 18.40 18.75 -8.47
CA ARG A 4 19.34 19.85 -8.66
C ARG A 4 20.72 19.49 -8.12
N TRP A 5 20.78 18.96 -6.90
CA TRP A 5 22.03 18.52 -6.29
C TRP A 5 22.70 17.39 -7.09
N LEU A 6 21.92 16.42 -7.60
CA LEU A 6 22.44 15.37 -8.47
C LEU A 6 23.02 15.92 -9.77
N GLY A 7 22.37 16.91 -10.38
CA GLY A 7 22.85 17.56 -11.60
C GLY A 7 24.14 18.39 -11.42
N GLU A 8 24.45 18.79 -10.19
CA GLU A 8 25.67 19.55 -9.86
C GLU A 8 26.89 18.64 -9.63
N GLN A 9 26.74 17.30 -9.66
CA GLN A 9 27.86 16.38 -9.43
C GLN A 9 28.75 16.22 -10.67
N ALA A 10 30.07 16.39 -10.46
CA ALA A 10 31.09 16.20 -11.47
C ALA A 10 32.18 15.24 -10.98
N PHE A 11 32.61 14.31 -11.83
CA PHE A 11 33.64 13.32 -11.53
C PHE A 11 34.90 13.57 -12.36
N GLY A 12 36.07 13.29 -11.78
CA GLY A 12 37.36 13.48 -12.45
C GLY A 12 37.61 12.54 -13.63
N SER A 13 36.90 11.40 -13.69
CA SER A 13 36.97 10.44 -14.80
C SER A 13 35.74 10.56 -15.71
N PRO A 14 35.91 10.68 -17.04
CA PRO A 14 34.79 10.67 -17.99
C PRO A 14 33.91 9.41 -17.90
N HIS A 15 34.50 8.25 -17.59
CA HIS A 15 33.77 7.00 -17.44
C HIS A 15 32.87 7.00 -16.19
N GLN A 16 33.34 7.58 -15.09
CA GLN A 16 32.53 7.73 -13.88
C GLN A 16 31.35 8.69 -14.12
N GLN A 17 31.60 9.80 -14.82
CA GLN A 17 30.55 10.75 -15.21
C GLN A 17 29.48 10.07 -16.07
N PHE A 18 29.89 9.26 -17.06
CA PHE A 18 28.96 8.51 -17.91
C PHE A 18 28.10 7.54 -17.09
N VAL A 19 28.71 6.69 -16.26
CA VAL A 19 27.98 5.71 -15.42
C VAL A 19 27.02 6.42 -14.45
N PHE A 20 27.41 7.56 -13.90
CA PHE A 20 26.52 8.37 -13.06
C PHE A 20 25.30 8.87 -13.83
N GLY A 21 25.49 9.34 -15.07
CA GLY A 21 24.40 9.71 -15.98
C GLY A 21 23.46 8.54 -16.29
N GLU A 22 23.99 7.34 -16.53
CA GLU A 22 23.17 6.12 -16.72
C GLU A 22 22.35 5.78 -15.48
N CYS A 23 22.92 5.92 -14.29
CA CYS A 23 22.21 5.70 -13.03
C CYS A 23 21.05 6.67 -12.84
N ILE A 24 21.24 7.96 -13.17
CA ILE A 24 20.17 8.97 -13.17
C ILE A 24 19.08 8.57 -14.16
N ARG A 25 19.45 8.29 -15.41
CA ARG A 25 18.47 7.95 -16.46
C ARG A 25 17.63 6.74 -16.09
N ARG A 26 18.24 5.71 -15.50
CA ARG A 26 17.52 4.53 -14.99
C ARG A 26 16.45 4.89 -13.96
N ILE A 27 16.72 5.87 -13.09
CA ILE A 27 15.74 6.35 -12.10
C ILE A 27 14.62 7.12 -12.81
N GLU A 28 14.95 8.02 -13.73
CA GLU A 28 13.98 8.80 -14.49
C GLU A 28 13.06 7.91 -15.33
N GLU A 29 13.60 6.90 -16.00
CA GLU A 29 12.84 5.90 -16.76
C GLU A 29 11.89 5.10 -15.87
N ALA A 30 12.36 4.69 -14.68
CA ALA A 30 11.53 3.99 -13.72
C ALA A 30 10.40 4.88 -13.19
N GLN A 31 10.68 6.15 -12.89
CA GLN A 31 9.67 7.13 -12.47
C GLN A 31 8.64 7.37 -13.57
N ALA A 32 9.08 7.62 -14.80
CA ALA A 32 8.19 7.80 -15.94
C ALA A 32 7.33 6.55 -16.20
N ARG A 33 7.87 5.35 -15.96
CA ARG A 33 7.09 4.11 -16.04
C ARG A 33 6.02 4.04 -14.95
N CYS A 34 6.35 4.38 -13.71
CA CYS A 34 5.37 4.44 -12.62
C CYS A 34 4.25 5.44 -12.95
N GLU A 35 4.60 6.64 -13.41
CA GLU A 35 3.62 7.67 -13.78
C GLU A 35 2.67 7.19 -14.90
N ARG A 36 3.20 6.55 -15.94
CA ARG A 36 2.36 5.98 -17.01
C ARG A 36 1.40 4.91 -16.49
N LEU A 37 1.85 4.04 -15.59
CA LEU A 37 1.01 2.99 -15.00
C LEU A 37 -0.04 3.58 -14.05
N ASP A 38 0.32 4.60 -13.27
CA ASP A 38 -0.61 5.30 -12.39
C ASP A 38 -1.73 5.99 -13.19
N LEU A 39 -1.39 6.64 -14.31
CA LEU A 39 -2.37 7.24 -15.21
C LEU A 39 -3.30 6.19 -15.83
N MET A 40 -2.75 5.07 -16.30
CA MET A 40 -3.54 3.97 -16.85
C MET A 40 -4.48 3.36 -15.79
N LEU A 41 -4.01 3.20 -14.55
CA LEU A 41 -4.87 2.76 -13.45
C LEU A 41 -6.01 3.74 -13.21
N GLN A 42 -5.74 5.05 -13.19
CA GLN A 42 -6.78 6.07 -13.04
C GLN A 42 -7.83 6.00 -14.15
N GLU A 43 -7.43 5.80 -15.40
CA GLU A 43 -8.33 5.64 -16.53
C GLU A 43 -9.23 4.40 -16.37
N VAL A 44 -8.65 3.25 -15.99
CA VAL A 44 -9.42 2.02 -15.73
C VAL A 44 -10.45 2.22 -14.61
N MET A 45 -10.13 3.04 -13.60
CA MET A 45 -11.07 3.32 -12.50
C MET A 45 -12.36 4.02 -12.96
N GLU A 46 -12.37 4.74 -14.07
CA GLU A 46 -13.56 5.47 -14.54
C GLU A 46 -14.66 4.51 -15.01
N GLY A 47 -14.29 3.36 -15.58
CA GLY A 47 -15.22 2.35 -16.09
C GLY A 47 -15.45 1.15 -15.16
N TRP A 48 -14.69 1.02 -14.07
CA TRP A 48 -14.77 -0.17 -13.22
C TRP A 48 -15.92 -0.08 -12.22
N SER A 49 -16.82 -1.07 -12.24
CA SER A 49 -17.98 -1.14 -11.33
C SER A 49 -17.63 -1.11 -9.83
N LEU A 50 -16.44 -1.56 -9.46
CA LEU A 50 -15.97 -1.57 -8.06
C LEU A 50 -15.19 -0.29 -7.68
N ALA A 51 -15.12 0.71 -8.55
CA ALA A 51 -14.44 1.96 -8.27
C ALA A 51 -14.88 2.66 -6.97
N PRO A 52 -16.17 2.68 -6.59
CA PRO A 52 -16.60 3.23 -5.30
C PRO A 52 -15.97 2.50 -4.11
N LEU A 53 -15.83 1.17 -4.16
CA LEU A 53 -15.19 0.39 -3.11
C LEU A 53 -13.70 0.71 -3.01
N VAL A 54 -13.00 0.79 -4.14
CA VAL A 54 -11.58 1.18 -4.20
C VAL A 54 -11.38 2.58 -3.60
N LYS A 55 -12.26 3.54 -3.92
CA LYS A 55 -12.23 4.89 -3.33
C LYS A 55 -12.49 4.86 -1.83
N ALA A 56 -13.47 4.08 -1.36
CA ALA A 56 -13.78 3.94 0.06
C ALA A 56 -12.61 3.36 0.87
N LEU A 57 -11.91 2.35 0.34
CA LEU A 57 -10.74 1.76 1.02
C LEU A 57 -9.58 2.75 1.22
N GLN A 58 -9.45 3.76 0.35
CA GLN A 58 -8.43 4.80 0.48
C GLN A 58 -8.65 5.75 1.68
N ALA A 59 -9.80 5.65 2.36
CA ALA A 59 -10.01 6.27 3.67
C ALA A 59 -9.09 5.69 4.76
N LEU A 60 -8.56 4.47 4.58
CA LEU A 60 -7.59 3.90 5.51
C LEU A 60 -6.20 4.53 5.28
N ARG A 61 -5.53 4.95 6.36
CA ARG A 61 -4.16 5.46 6.26
C ARG A 61 -3.25 4.39 5.62
N GLY A 62 -2.36 4.83 4.73
CA GLY A 62 -1.44 3.94 4.01
C GLY A 62 -2.07 3.18 2.85
N VAL A 63 -3.39 3.21 2.68
CA VAL A 63 -4.08 2.60 1.54
C VAL A 63 -4.24 3.65 0.44
N GLY A 64 -3.35 3.61 -0.55
CA GLY A 64 -3.45 4.42 -1.77
C GLY A 64 -4.16 3.67 -2.91
N LEU A 65 -4.32 4.30 -4.08
CA LEU A 65 -5.02 3.73 -5.23
C LEU A 65 -4.53 2.32 -5.59
N VAL A 66 -3.21 2.13 -5.76
CA VAL A 66 -2.62 0.84 -6.11
C VAL A 66 -2.98 -0.24 -5.08
N ILE A 67 -2.75 0.04 -3.79
CA ILE A 67 -3.06 -0.87 -2.69
C ILE A 67 -4.56 -1.20 -2.69
N ALA A 68 -5.43 -0.20 -2.77
CA ALA A 68 -6.88 -0.40 -2.75
C ALA A 68 -7.36 -1.22 -3.94
N ALA A 69 -6.90 -0.90 -5.16
CA ALA A 69 -7.24 -1.61 -6.38
C ALA A 69 -6.77 -3.06 -6.32
N THR A 70 -5.51 -3.30 -5.91
CA THR A 70 -4.98 -4.67 -5.72
C THR A 70 -5.80 -5.44 -4.69
N LEU A 71 -6.15 -4.84 -3.55
CA LEU A 71 -6.96 -5.54 -2.53
C LEU A 71 -8.34 -5.93 -3.07
N VAL A 72 -9.01 -5.03 -3.80
CA VAL A 72 -10.31 -5.33 -4.39
C VAL A 72 -10.20 -6.42 -5.45
N THR A 73 -9.19 -6.39 -6.31
CA THR A 73 -8.95 -7.42 -7.34
C THR A 73 -8.61 -8.77 -6.74
N GLU A 74 -7.67 -8.83 -5.80
CA GLU A 74 -7.12 -10.07 -5.25
C GLU A 74 -8.08 -10.74 -4.25
N ILE A 75 -8.78 -9.93 -3.45
CA ILE A 75 -9.71 -10.46 -2.46
C ILE A 75 -11.06 -10.78 -3.11
N GLY A 76 -11.48 -9.97 -4.10
CA GLY A 76 -12.79 -10.08 -4.73
C GLY A 76 -13.90 -9.81 -3.72
N ASP A 77 -14.91 -10.68 -3.71
CA ASP A 77 -16.03 -10.57 -2.77
C ASP A 77 -15.58 -10.80 -1.31
N LEU A 78 -15.61 -9.74 -0.50
CA LEU A 78 -15.33 -9.79 0.93
C LEU A 78 -16.38 -10.58 1.73
N ALA A 79 -17.61 -10.69 1.22
CA ALA A 79 -18.70 -11.40 1.91
C ALA A 79 -18.47 -12.92 1.97
N ARG A 80 -17.57 -13.47 1.13
CA ARG A 80 -17.18 -14.89 1.20
C ARG A 80 -16.51 -15.27 2.53
N PHE A 81 -16.01 -14.29 3.29
CA PHE A 81 -15.40 -14.52 4.59
C PHE A 81 -16.42 -14.27 5.71
N GLN A 82 -16.79 -15.33 6.43
CA GLN A 82 -17.73 -15.25 7.55
C GLN A 82 -17.28 -14.30 8.67
N THR A 83 -15.97 -14.14 8.85
CA THR A 83 -15.40 -13.27 9.88
C THR A 83 -14.08 -12.66 9.39
N PRO A 84 -13.64 -11.51 9.96
CA PRO A 84 -12.32 -10.97 9.68
C PRO A 84 -11.15 -11.93 9.96
N LYS A 85 -11.30 -12.86 10.92
CA LYS A 85 -10.28 -13.88 11.22
C LYS A 85 -10.04 -14.85 10.06
N HIS A 86 -11.11 -15.20 9.33
CA HIS A 86 -11.02 -16.05 8.14
C HIS A 86 -10.25 -15.33 7.01
N LEU A 87 -10.51 -14.04 6.81
CA LEU A 87 -9.73 -13.23 5.87
C LEU A 87 -8.25 -13.16 6.29
N MET A 88 -7.95 -12.92 7.57
CA MET A 88 -6.57 -12.90 8.07
C MET A 88 -5.84 -14.24 7.88
N GLY A 89 -6.54 -15.36 8.05
CA GLY A 89 -6.00 -16.69 7.78
C GLY A 89 -5.73 -16.92 6.28
N TRP A 90 -6.67 -16.52 5.41
CA TRP A 90 -6.52 -16.62 3.96
C TRP A 90 -5.39 -15.74 3.41
N LEU A 91 -5.20 -14.53 3.98
CA LEU A 91 -4.07 -13.66 3.65
C LEU A 91 -2.74 -14.17 4.20
N GLY A 92 -2.77 -15.19 5.07
CA GLY A 92 -1.59 -15.71 5.76
C GLY A 92 -0.98 -14.73 6.75
N LEU A 93 -1.80 -13.84 7.32
CA LEU A 93 -1.44 -12.87 8.34
C LEU A 93 -1.63 -13.41 9.77
N ALA A 94 -2.33 -14.53 9.93
CA ALA A 94 -2.45 -15.22 11.21
C ALA A 94 -1.08 -15.81 11.64
N PRO A 95 -0.73 -15.78 12.93
CA PRO A 95 0.46 -16.46 13.42
C PRO A 95 0.30 -17.98 13.30
N THR A 96 1.40 -18.67 13.02
CA THR A 96 1.51 -20.13 13.18
C THR A 96 1.34 -20.50 14.65
N GLU A 97 0.73 -21.66 14.93
CA GLU A 97 0.51 -22.12 16.30
C GLU A 97 0.86 -23.60 16.43
N ALA A 98 1.68 -23.93 17.43
CA ALA A 98 2.10 -25.28 17.79
C ALA A 98 1.89 -25.48 19.30
N SER A 99 0.62 -25.53 19.69
CA SER A 99 0.19 -25.61 21.09
C SER A 99 -0.12 -27.05 21.50
N SER A 100 0.24 -27.44 22.73
CA SER A 100 0.00 -28.78 23.27
C SER A 100 -0.37 -28.69 24.75
N GLY A 101 -1.48 -29.32 25.16
CA GLY A 101 -1.95 -29.27 26.55
C GLY A 101 -2.15 -27.84 27.04
N SER A 102 -1.49 -27.46 28.14
CA SER A 102 -1.50 -26.10 28.69
C SER A 102 -0.48 -25.14 28.07
N ARG A 103 0.35 -25.61 27.12
CA ARG A 103 1.41 -24.80 26.51
C ARG A 103 0.96 -24.23 25.17
N THR A 104 0.85 -22.90 25.12
CA THR A 104 0.59 -22.17 23.88
C THR A 104 1.90 -21.69 23.27
N ARG A 105 2.16 -22.03 21.99
CA ARG A 105 3.34 -21.54 21.26
C ARG A 105 2.90 -20.94 19.92
N ARG A 106 2.98 -19.62 19.81
CA ARG A 106 2.73 -18.87 18.57
C ARG A 106 4.05 -18.49 17.91
N GLY A 107 4.12 -18.65 16.59
CA GLY A 107 5.29 -18.35 15.76
C GLY A 107 5.06 -17.20 14.79
N ALA A 108 5.83 -17.18 13.69
CA ALA A 108 5.69 -16.20 12.62
C ALA A 108 4.34 -16.33 11.89
N ILE A 109 3.98 -15.33 11.10
CA ILE A 109 2.81 -15.39 10.21
C ILE A 109 2.90 -16.60 9.27
N THR A 110 1.77 -17.21 8.93
CA THR A 110 1.74 -18.42 8.10
C THR A 110 2.21 -18.17 6.67
N LYS A 111 2.05 -16.95 6.14
CA LYS A 111 2.34 -16.57 4.73
C LYS A 111 1.56 -17.39 3.68
N THR A 112 0.55 -18.15 4.11
CA THR A 112 -0.33 -18.92 3.24
C THR A 112 -1.27 -18.01 2.44
N GLY A 113 -1.78 -18.52 1.31
CA GLY A 113 -2.72 -17.81 0.46
C GLY A 113 -2.12 -16.60 -0.25
N ASN A 114 -2.87 -15.50 -0.39
CA ASN A 114 -2.56 -14.45 -1.35
C ASN A 114 -1.37 -13.57 -0.93
N GLY A 115 -0.24 -13.72 -1.63
CA GLY A 115 0.99 -12.99 -1.36
C GLY A 115 0.94 -11.51 -1.71
N GLU A 116 0.25 -11.15 -2.80
CA GLU A 116 0.15 -9.78 -3.29
C GLU A 116 -0.70 -8.93 -2.35
N ALA A 117 -1.91 -9.39 -2.02
CA ALA A 117 -2.78 -8.71 -1.06
C ALA A 117 -2.11 -8.56 0.31
N ARG A 118 -1.36 -9.59 0.76
CA ARG A 118 -0.58 -9.53 1.99
C ARG A 118 0.52 -8.47 1.91
N ALA A 119 1.29 -8.43 0.83
CA ALA A 119 2.35 -7.44 0.64
C ALA A 119 1.78 -6.02 0.67
N MET A 120 0.68 -5.78 -0.04
CA MET A 120 0.00 -4.47 -0.06
C MET A 120 -0.46 -4.03 1.34
N LEU A 121 -0.99 -4.95 2.17
CA LEU A 121 -1.36 -4.63 3.55
C LEU A 121 -0.16 -4.33 4.45
N VAL A 122 0.96 -5.04 4.25
CA VAL A 122 2.21 -4.77 4.98
C VAL A 122 2.76 -3.39 4.61
N GLU A 123 2.75 -3.03 3.32
CA GLU A 123 3.14 -1.70 2.86
C GLU A 123 2.25 -0.60 3.44
N ALA A 124 0.93 -0.82 3.48
CA ALA A 124 0.00 0.11 4.13
C ALA A 124 0.29 0.26 5.63
N ALA A 125 0.57 -0.86 6.32
CA ALA A 125 0.80 -0.90 7.77
C ALA A 125 1.98 -0.02 8.20
N TRP A 126 3.01 0.12 7.36
CA TRP A 126 4.14 1.00 7.64
C TRP A 126 3.76 2.47 7.86
N SER A 127 2.62 2.91 7.34
CA SER A 127 2.12 4.28 7.57
C SER A 127 1.63 4.49 8.99
N TYR A 128 1.27 3.43 9.72
CA TYR A 128 0.80 3.50 11.10
C TYR A 128 1.93 3.57 12.13
N ARG A 129 3.19 3.40 11.72
CA ARG A 129 4.35 3.63 12.60
C ARG A 129 4.45 5.07 13.11
N LEU A 130 3.79 6.00 12.41
CA LEU A 130 3.79 7.42 12.70
C LEU A 130 2.53 7.79 13.49
N PRO A 131 2.58 8.78 14.40
CA PRO A 131 1.41 9.23 15.15
C PRO A 131 0.21 9.56 14.26
N ALA A 132 -1.01 9.39 14.79
CA ALA A 132 -2.25 9.75 14.10
C ALA A 132 -2.26 11.24 13.76
N ARG A 133 -2.40 11.56 12.47
CA ARG A 133 -2.37 12.93 11.93
C ARG A 133 -3.15 13.00 10.63
N GLU A 134 -3.88 14.09 10.43
CA GLU A 134 -4.49 14.45 9.15
C GLU A 134 -3.48 15.18 8.26
N GLU A 135 -2.56 14.41 7.67
CA GLU A 135 -1.62 14.96 6.71
C GLU A 135 -2.34 15.50 5.46
N ARG A 136 -1.78 16.53 4.82
CA ARG A 136 -2.35 17.12 3.59
C ARG A 136 -2.67 16.07 2.51
N ARG A 137 -1.75 15.12 2.30
CA ARG A 137 -1.93 14.03 1.31
C ARG A 137 -3.09 13.11 1.68
N TYR A 138 -3.30 12.85 2.97
CA TYR A 138 -4.45 12.06 3.43
C TYR A 138 -5.75 12.82 3.19
N ARG A 139 -5.83 14.09 3.60
CA ARG A 139 -7.02 14.94 3.39
C ARG A 139 -7.44 15.01 1.93
N MET A 140 -6.48 15.21 1.01
CA MET A 140 -6.75 15.23 -0.43
C MET A 140 -7.30 13.90 -0.96
N ARG A 141 -6.87 12.76 -0.42
CA ARG A 141 -7.38 11.44 -0.86
C ARG A 141 -8.79 11.16 -0.36
N VAL A 142 -9.11 11.64 0.84
CA VAL A 142 -10.42 11.37 1.47
C VAL A 142 -11.47 12.44 1.16
N GLU A 143 -11.07 13.52 0.49
CA GLU A 143 -11.97 14.56 0.03
C GLU A 143 -13.05 13.98 -0.90
N GLY A 144 -14.32 14.30 -0.61
CA GLY A 144 -15.46 13.78 -1.36
C GLY A 144 -15.89 12.34 -1.01
N LEU A 145 -15.18 11.63 -0.11
CA LEU A 145 -15.64 10.33 0.36
C LEU A 145 -16.81 10.46 1.34
N PRO A 146 -17.71 9.45 1.40
CA PRO A 146 -18.77 9.40 2.41
C PRO A 146 -18.24 9.57 3.83
N GLU A 147 -19.01 10.24 4.69
CA GLU A 147 -18.65 10.47 6.10
C GLU A 147 -18.41 9.14 6.84
N GLU A 148 -19.19 8.10 6.53
CA GLU A 148 -19.02 6.78 7.12
C GLU A 148 -17.63 6.19 6.83
N SER A 149 -17.17 6.25 5.58
CA SER A 149 -15.84 5.76 5.19
C SER A 149 -14.73 6.55 5.87
N ARG A 150 -14.86 7.88 5.95
CA ARG A 150 -13.91 8.76 6.63
C ARG A 150 -13.84 8.47 8.14
N SER A 151 -14.99 8.28 8.77
CA SER A 151 -15.10 7.92 10.20
C SER A 151 -14.45 6.56 10.50
N ILE A 152 -14.67 5.55 9.65
CA ILE A 152 -14.00 4.25 9.76
C ILE A 152 -12.48 4.41 9.62
N GLY A 153 -12.03 5.18 8.62
CA GLY A 153 -10.61 5.49 8.39
C GLY A 153 -9.95 6.13 9.60
N TRP A 154 -10.58 7.16 10.16
CA TRP A 154 -10.11 7.86 11.35
C TRP A 154 -10.08 6.96 12.58
N LYS A 155 -11.14 6.19 12.81
CA LYS A 155 -11.20 5.22 13.91
C LYS A 155 -10.09 4.17 13.82
N ALA A 156 -9.79 3.69 12.61
CA ALA A 156 -8.67 2.78 12.40
C ALA A 156 -7.33 3.45 12.72
N GLN A 157 -7.12 4.68 12.26
CA GLN A 157 -5.91 5.45 12.54
C GLN A 157 -5.70 5.71 14.03
N ALA A 158 -6.72 6.16 14.74
CA ALA A 158 -6.65 6.40 16.18
C ALA A 158 -6.41 5.13 17.01
N ARG A 159 -6.78 3.95 16.48
CA ARG A 159 -6.57 2.65 17.15
C ARG A 159 -5.19 2.06 16.90
N LEU A 160 -4.61 2.29 15.71
CA LEU A 160 -3.42 1.60 15.23
C LEU A 160 -2.12 2.41 15.35
N CYS A 161 -2.21 3.72 15.57
CA CYS A 161 -1.09 4.60 15.85
C CYS A 161 -0.91 4.79 17.37
#